data_AF-A0A1E4DG52-F1
#
_entry.id   AF-A0A1E4DG52-F1
#
_cell.length_a   1.000
_cell.length_b   1.000
_cell.length_c   1.000
_cell.angle_alpha   90.00
_cell.angle_beta   90.00
_cell.angle_gamma   90.00
#
_symmetry.space_group_name_H-M   'P 1'
#
loop_
_entity.id
_entity.type
_entity.pdbx_description
1 polymer ?
#
loop_
_entity_poly.entity_id
_entity_poly.type
_entity_poly.pdbx_seq_one_letter_code
_entity_poly.pdbx_strand_id
1 'polypeptide(L)'
;MRYLVRSCNWMLPTTTGCLLAATILAPPLTASHAASPVEDVPSAQTDALLDLPEMPLSAAPDGQETVGKESTLFEEIPSVYGAAKYDQKVNEAPAAVIIITADQIKKYGYRNFAQILDSVPGLFTSNDRNYGYLGIRGFNRPGDYTSRVLLLIDNHRLNDAVYDQGGAGTEMPIDVDLIDRVEIIKGPGSALYGTNAFFGVVNVITKRGRDLKGAEVSGEASSFNTYRSRLSYGNKFSNGLEMLLSGSFSDSEGHRELSYPAFSSINNGIAKDADRDNLYYYTGKLSYGDFTLLGGHQWRKKNVPTASFGTVFNDNRQNTLDERTYLDLVYQHEFVNQLNVKARVYYDRYYYHAHLPYDYAGNGTPPFTLNKDSTEADWWGAELTVTKRLFDHHKFTIGSEYRDQFRLNQANADIAPPSTYLDDKRRSSFIAAYVQDEWAITDHLVLTAGLRHDQYSTFGGTTNPRAGLISTWDKTTVKLLYGQAFRAPNPYEQFYVTASTFKANADIKPERIKTYELVVEQYLGDHLRALGSLYQYNISGLISQT
;
A
#
# COMPACT_ATOMS: atom_id res chain seq x y z
N MET A 1 -27.32 -1.02 35.25
CA MET A 1 -27.97 0.27 35.59
C MET A 1 -28.21 1.01 34.27
N ARG A 2 -29.47 1.30 33.94
CA ARG A 2 -29.95 1.80 32.62
C ARG A 2 -29.67 3.31 32.46
N TYR A 3 -29.20 3.75 31.30
CA TYR A 3 -29.40 5.11 30.76
C TYR A 3 -29.48 4.98 29.22
N LEU A 4 -30.67 4.77 28.63
CA LEU A 4 -31.62 5.78 28.10
C LEU A 4 -31.02 6.73 27.04
N VAL A 5 -31.06 6.26 25.79
CA VAL A 5 -30.99 7.08 24.57
C VAL A 5 -32.34 7.78 24.39
N ARG A 6 -32.36 9.12 24.33
CA ARG A 6 -33.52 9.89 23.88
C ARG A 6 -33.25 10.40 22.47
N SER A 7 -34.02 9.85 21.53
CA SER A 7 -34.25 10.34 20.18
C SER A 7 -35.05 11.65 20.19
N CYS A 8 -34.68 12.61 19.35
CA CYS A 8 -35.55 13.71 18.95
C CYS A 8 -35.49 13.87 17.42
N ASN A 9 -36.60 13.55 16.76
CA ASN A 9 -36.87 13.79 15.34
C ASN A 9 -37.35 15.23 15.17
N TRP A 10 -36.75 16.00 14.26
CA TRP A 10 -37.43 17.09 13.57
C TRP A 10 -36.96 17.15 12.10
N MET A 11 -37.92 17.31 11.22
CA MET A 11 -37.82 17.17 9.77
C MET A 11 -38.04 18.54 9.12
N LEU A 12 -36.97 19.09 8.49
CA LEU A 12 -36.90 20.04 7.33
C LEU A 12 -37.56 21.44 7.44
N PRO A 13 -37.16 22.48 6.64
CA PRO A 13 -36.55 22.40 5.30
C PRO A 13 -35.38 23.36 4.95
N THR A 14 -34.77 23.01 3.81
CA THR A 14 -33.92 23.76 2.84
C THR A 14 -33.59 25.24 3.08
N THR A 15 -32.28 25.56 3.10
CA THR A 15 -31.70 26.73 2.39
C THR A 15 -30.21 26.49 2.08
N THR A 16 -29.87 26.77 0.83
CA THR A 16 -28.54 26.83 0.22
C THR A 16 -27.61 27.80 0.96
N GLY A 17 -26.37 27.39 1.23
CA GLY A 17 -25.34 28.28 1.80
C GLY A 17 -23.94 27.69 1.64
N CYS A 18 -23.25 28.06 0.57
CA CYS A 18 -21.81 27.88 0.42
C CYS A 18 -21.08 28.70 1.49
N LEU A 19 -20.23 28.06 2.29
CA LEU A 19 -19.26 28.72 3.16
C LEU A 19 -17.87 28.25 2.77
N LEU A 20 -17.19 29.09 1.99
CA LEU A 20 -15.74 29.07 1.80
C LEU A 20 -15.12 29.60 3.09
N ALA A 21 -14.30 28.78 3.76
CA ALA A 21 -13.42 29.25 4.84
C ALA A 21 -11.97 28.97 4.44
N ALA A 22 -11.29 30.00 3.94
CA ALA A 22 -9.85 30.02 3.77
C ALA A 22 -9.24 30.63 5.04
N THR A 23 -8.46 29.84 5.78
CA THR A 23 -7.72 30.33 6.95
C THR A 23 -6.24 30.35 6.62
N ILE A 24 -5.71 31.55 6.37
CA ILE A 24 -4.28 31.84 6.31
C ILE A 24 -3.85 32.17 7.74
N LEU A 25 -2.93 31.38 8.31
CA LEU A 25 -2.31 31.64 9.61
C LEU A 25 -0.91 32.23 9.40
N ALA A 26 -0.79 33.53 9.67
CA ALA A 26 0.48 34.21 9.91
C ALA A 26 0.73 34.28 11.44
N PRO A 27 2.00 34.29 11.91
CA PRO A 27 2.32 34.17 13.32
C PRO A 27 2.29 35.55 14.02
N PRO A 28 1.96 35.62 15.32
CA PRO A 28 2.22 36.81 16.12
C PRO A 28 3.53 36.70 16.91
N LEU A 29 4.23 37.83 17.00
CA LEU A 29 5.41 38.08 17.82
C LEU A 29 5.02 38.69 19.19
N THR A 30 5.74 38.24 20.22
CA THR A 30 6.12 38.89 21.51
C THR A 30 5.05 39.25 22.56
N ALA A 31 5.21 38.77 23.80
CA ALA A 31 6.03 39.44 24.83
C ALA A 31 6.12 38.65 26.18
N SER A 32 7.36 38.54 26.68
CA SER A 32 7.89 38.62 28.07
C SER A 32 7.04 38.13 29.26
N HIS A 33 7.62 37.27 30.12
CA HIS A 33 7.78 37.47 31.58
C HIS A 33 8.91 36.56 32.12
N ALA A 34 9.67 37.10 33.09
CA ALA A 34 10.94 36.59 33.62
C ALA A 34 10.79 35.75 34.91
N ALA A 35 11.75 34.83 35.16
CA ALA A 35 12.31 34.51 36.48
C ALA A 35 13.58 33.62 36.36
N SER A 36 14.55 33.90 37.24
CA SER A 36 16.01 33.64 37.22
C SER A 36 16.46 32.30 37.88
N PRO A 37 17.74 32.09 38.27
CA PRO A 37 19.03 32.23 37.56
C PRO A 37 19.85 30.90 37.53
N VAL A 38 20.92 30.88 36.71
CA VAL A 38 21.92 29.80 36.58
C VAL A 38 23.18 30.16 37.38
N GLU A 39 23.80 29.16 37.99
CA GLU A 39 25.08 29.26 38.73
C GLU A 39 26.31 29.44 37.81
N ASP A 40 27.21 30.32 38.24
CA ASP A 40 28.55 30.59 37.70
C ASP A 40 29.59 29.56 38.18
N VAL A 41 30.50 29.10 37.30
CA VAL A 41 31.95 28.90 37.57
C VAL A 41 32.75 28.82 36.24
N PRO A 42 34.10 29.04 36.18
CA PRO A 42 34.70 30.30 35.74
C PRO A 42 35.65 30.16 34.53
N SER A 43 36.08 31.31 34.01
CA SER A 43 37.10 31.48 32.98
C SER A 43 38.53 31.35 33.50
N ALA A 44 39.42 30.77 32.68
CA ALA A 44 40.87 30.92 32.81
C ALA A 44 41.51 31.02 31.40
N GLN A 45 42.39 32.01 31.28
CA GLN A 45 43.12 32.47 30.09
C GLN A 45 44.18 31.47 29.61
N THR A 46 44.55 31.47 28.32
CA THR A 46 45.85 32.01 27.85
C THR A 46 46.01 31.95 26.32
N ASP A 47 46.68 32.97 25.79
CA ASP A 47 47.12 33.19 24.42
C ASP A 47 48.13 32.16 23.90
N ALA A 48 48.07 31.86 22.59
CA ALA A 48 49.26 31.62 21.76
C ALA A 48 48.92 31.72 20.26
N LEU A 49 49.44 32.76 19.61
CA LEU A 49 49.55 32.93 18.15
C LEU A 49 50.84 32.24 17.67
N LEU A 50 50.78 31.43 16.60
CA LEU A 50 51.94 31.07 15.78
C LEU A 50 51.54 30.92 14.30
N ASP A 51 52.14 31.83 13.51
CA ASP A 51 52.34 31.93 12.06
C ASP A 51 52.08 30.71 11.16
N LEU A 52 51.42 30.95 10.01
CA LEU A 52 51.47 30.10 8.82
C LEU A 52 52.10 30.90 7.65
N PRO A 53 53.04 30.31 6.88
CA PRO A 53 53.72 31.00 5.80
C PRO A 53 52.92 31.00 4.48
N GLU A 54 52.99 32.11 3.74
CA GLU A 54 52.54 32.23 2.34
C GLU A 54 53.51 31.52 1.37
N MET A 55 52.96 30.84 0.36
CA MET A 55 53.66 30.30 -0.81
C MET A 55 52.69 30.28 -2.04
N PRO A 56 53.19 30.29 -3.29
CA PRO A 56 52.92 31.36 -4.27
C PRO A 56 51.95 31.00 -5.42
N LEU A 57 51.46 32.04 -6.10
CA LEU A 57 50.78 31.96 -7.40
C LEU A 57 51.73 31.50 -8.53
N SER A 58 51.31 30.49 -9.29
CA SER A 58 51.89 30.10 -10.60
C SER A 58 50.76 29.91 -11.63
N ALA A 59 51.01 30.33 -12.88
CA ALA A 59 50.00 30.50 -13.94
C ALA A 59 49.93 29.33 -14.95
N ALA A 60 48.68 29.00 -15.33
CA ALA A 60 48.10 28.48 -16.60
C ALA A 60 48.56 27.10 -17.17
N PRO A 61 47.64 26.29 -17.78
CA PRO A 61 47.12 26.59 -19.13
C PRO A 61 45.63 26.31 -19.39
N ASP A 62 45.21 26.75 -20.57
CA ASP A 62 43.90 26.79 -21.22
C ASP A 62 42.98 25.55 -21.13
N GLY A 63 41.68 25.84 -21.14
CA GLY A 63 40.78 25.28 -22.14
C GLY A 63 40.18 23.90 -21.88
N GLN A 64 39.32 23.77 -20.87
CA GLN A 64 38.16 22.88 -20.95
C GLN A 64 36.95 23.59 -20.34
N GLU A 65 36.00 23.95 -21.21
CA GLU A 65 34.65 24.33 -20.79
C GLU A 65 34.07 23.19 -19.94
N THR A 66 34.04 23.41 -18.62
CA THR A 66 33.17 22.66 -17.73
C THR A 66 31.75 23.03 -18.09
N VAL A 67 31.16 22.30 -19.04
CA VAL A 67 29.71 22.26 -19.22
C VAL A 67 29.15 21.74 -17.91
N GLY A 68 28.71 22.67 -17.07
CA GLY A 68 27.99 22.39 -15.84
C GLY A 68 26.84 21.45 -16.17
N LYS A 69 26.75 20.35 -15.41
CA LYS A 69 25.60 19.45 -15.39
C LYS A 69 24.39 20.14 -14.73
N GLU A 70 23.94 21.25 -15.30
CA GLU A 70 22.71 21.96 -14.93
C GLU A 70 21.59 21.79 -15.98
N SER A 71 21.61 20.69 -16.75
CA SER A 71 20.58 20.41 -17.78
C SER A 71 19.88 19.06 -17.64
N THR A 72 19.66 18.57 -16.41
CA THR A 72 18.74 17.43 -16.16
C THR A 72 17.55 17.79 -15.28
N LEU A 73 17.31 19.09 -15.04
CA LEU A 73 16.12 19.59 -14.33
C LEU A 73 14.93 19.84 -15.27
N PHE A 74 14.88 19.15 -16.41
CA PHE A 74 13.60 18.92 -17.07
C PHE A 74 13.04 17.68 -16.37
N GLU A 75 12.17 17.88 -15.37
CA GLU A 75 11.39 16.76 -14.83
C GLU A 75 10.64 16.13 -16.02
N GLU A 76 11.13 14.97 -16.49
CA GLU A 76 10.32 14.09 -17.32
C GLU A 76 9.00 13.91 -16.55
N ILE A 77 7.88 14.32 -17.16
CA ILE A 77 6.57 14.09 -16.59
C ILE A 77 6.51 12.59 -16.28
N PRO A 78 6.40 12.20 -15.00
CA PRO A 78 6.64 10.82 -14.64
C PRO A 78 5.61 9.92 -15.31
N SER A 79 6.06 8.73 -15.71
CA SER A 79 5.19 7.68 -16.22
C SER A 79 4.41 7.04 -15.09
N VAL A 80 3.15 6.71 -15.34
CA VAL A 80 2.30 5.87 -14.50
C VAL A 80 1.80 4.68 -15.30
N TYR A 81 1.99 3.48 -14.76
CA TYR A 81 1.40 2.25 -15.33
C TYR A 81 0.01 1.98 -14.74
N GLY A 82 -0.13 2.20 -13.42
CA GLY A 82 -1.29 1.78 -12.64
C GLY A 82 -2.64 2.34 -13.12
N ALA A 83 -2.68 3.49 -13.78
CA ALA A 83 -3.93 4.14 -14.19
C ALA A 83 -4.63 3.52 -15.41
N ALA A 84 -3.86 2.87 -16.31
CA ALA A 84 -4.39 2.29 -17.55
C ALA A 84 -3.84 0.90 -17.93
N LYS A 85 -3.03 0.27 -17.08
CA LYS A 85 -2.32 -1.01 -17.37
C LYS A 85 -1.34 -0.93 -18.55
N TYR A 86 -0.86 0.27 -18.86
CA TYR A 86 0.27 0.53 -19.75
C TYR A 86 0.91 1.87 -19.35
N ASP A 87 2.18 2.08 -19.72
CA ASP A 87 2.93 3.29 -19.36
C ASP A 87 2.40 4.52 -20.12
N GLN A 88 2.05 5.56 -19.38
CA GLN A 88 1.62 6.86 -19.91
C GLN A 88 2.00 7.99 -18.96
N LYS A 89 1.97 9.22 -19.46
CA LYS A 89 2.23 10.40 -18.63
C LYS A 89 1.11 10.63 -17.63
N VAL A 90 1.44 11.13 -16.43
CA VAL A 90 0.45 11.40 -15.36
C VAL A 90 -0.66 12.39 -15.76
N ASN A 91 -0.36 13.38 -16.62
CA ASN A 91 -1.35 14.35 -17.09
C ASN A 91 -2.38 13.71 -18.05
N GLU A 92 -1.97 12.68 -18.80
CA GLU A 92 -2.82 11.90 -19.70
C GLU A 92 -3.61 10.80 -18.95
N ALA A 93 -3.18 10.44 -17.73
CA ALA A 93 -3.81 9.38 -16.96
C ALA A 93 -5.26 9.72 -16.54
N PRO A 94 -6.24 8.83 -16.81
CA PRO A 94 -7.67 9.01 -16.48
C PRO A 94 -7.99 8.75 -15.01
N ALA A 95 -7.17 9.28 -14.11
CA ALA A 95 -7.32 9.18 -12.66
C ALA A 95 -6.55 10.29 -11.93
N ALA A 96 -6.87 10.47 -10.64
CA ALA A 96 -6.07 11.27 -9.72
C ALA A 96 -4.84 10.47 -9.27
N VAL A 97 -3.69 10.75 -9.89
CA VAL A 97 -2.43 10.01 -9.68
C VAL A 97 -1.43 10.85 -8.88
N ILE A 98 -0.84 10.23 -7.86
CA ILE A 98 0.31 10.76 -7.14
C ILE A 98 1.44 9.74 -7.26
N ILE A 99 2.65 10.22 -7.56
CA ILE A 99 3.85 9.40 -7.64
C ILE A 99 4.83 9.89 -6.60
N ILE A 100 5.35 8.98 -5.78
CA ILE A 100 6.43 9.23 -4.84
C ILE A 100 7.68 8.52 -5.37
N THR A 101 8.71 9.27 -5.77
CA THR A 101 9.93 8.73 -6.40
C THR A 101 10.96 8.27 -5.37
N ALA A 102 11.91 7.44 -5.78
CA ALA A 102 13.05 7.01 -4.96
C ALA A 102 13.81 8.20 -4.36
N ASP A 103 14.00 9.27 -5.13
CA ASP A 103 14.68 10.48 -4.67
C ASP A 103 13.87 11.19 -3.57
N GLN A 104 12.54 11.26 -3.68
CA GLN A 104 11.69 11.79 -2.63
C GLN A 104 11.71 10.92 -1.38
N ILE A 105 11.60 9.59 -1.54
CA ILE A 105 11.69 8.62 -0.43
C ILE A 105 12.99 8.84 0.36
N LYS A 106 14.12 8.95 -0.35
CA LYS A 106 15.43 9.18 0.25
C LYS A 106 15.55 10.57 0.88
N LYS A 107 15.14 11.62 0.18
CA LYS A 107 15.26 13.02 0.62
C LYS A 107 14.42 13.33 1.85
N TYR A 108 13.20 12.79 1.93
CA TYR A 108 12.31 12.95 3.09
C TYR A 108 12.59 11.92 4.20
N GLY A 109 13.43 10.93 3.94
CA GLY A 109 13.87 9.96 4.94
C GLY A 109 12.77 8.98 5.34
N TYR A 110 11.86 8.62 4.44
CA TYR A 110 10.85 7.60 4.73
C TYR A 110 11.52 6.25 4.98
N ARG A 111 11.16 5.58 6.09
CA ARG A 111 11.78 4.33 6.57
C ARG A 111 10.90 3.10 6.43
N ASN A 112 9.63 3.29 6.11
CA ASN A 112 8.67 2.22 5.88
C ASN A 112 7.55 2.67 4.94
N PHE A 113 6.78 1.71 4.46
CA PHE A 113 5.71 1.95 3.51
C PHE A 113 4.59 2.83 4.09
N ALA A 114 4.25 2.66 5.38
CA ALA A 114 3.25 3.49 6.05
C ALA A 114 3.59 4.98 5.99
N GLN A 115 4.84 5.37 6.26
CA GLN A 115 5.29 6.76 6.17
C GLN A 115 5.18 7.33 4.74
N ILE A 116 5.44 6.49 3.72
CA ILE A 116 5.25 6.89 2.32
C ILE A 116 3.76 7.17 2.08
N LEU A 117 2.87 6.29 2.55
CA LEU A 117 1.42 6.45 2.39
C LEU A 117 0.87 7.66 3.14
N ASP A 118 1.30 7.89 4.39
CA ASP A 118 0.88 9.03 5.22
C ASP A 118 1.34 10.38 4.67
N SER A 119 2.38 10.40 3.82
CA SER A 119 2.80 11.62 3.12
C SER A 119 1.81 12.09 2.06
N VAL A 120 0.89 11.21 1.62
CA VAL A 120 0.00 11.46 0.50
C VAL A 120 -1.31 12.07 0.99
N PRO A 121 -1.72 13.24 0.47
CA PRO A 121 -2.99 13.86 0.86
C PRO A 121 -4.20 12.96 0.63
N GLY A 122 -4.97 12.76 1.70
CA GLY A 122 -6.17 11.92 1.73
C GLY A 122 -5.90 10.45 2.02
N LEU A 123 -4.65 10.05 2.25
CA LEU A 123 -4.30 8.75 2.82
C LEU A 123 -3.96 8.91 4.30
N PHE A 124 -4.19 7.88 5.08
CA PHE A 124 -3.73 7.77 6.45
C PHE A 124 -3.56 6.30 6.81
N THR A 125 -2.61 5.99 7.68
CA THR A 125 -2.41 4.65 8.19
C THR A 125 -2.89 4.51 9.62
N SER A 126 -3.30 3.31 9.99
CA SER A 126 -3.60 2.92 11.36
C SER A 126 -2.91 1.58 11.67
N ASN A 127 -2.69 1.28 12.94
CA ASN A 127 -1.97 0.08 13.33
C ASN A 127 -2.54 -0.46 14.65
N ASP A 128 -2.89 -1.74 14.69
CA ASP A 128 -3.47 -2.43 15.86
C ASP A 128 -2.42 -3.18 16.71
N ARG A 129 -1.14 -2.89 16.46
CA ARG A 129 0.06 -3.59 16.96
C ARG A 129 0.23 -5.01 16.44
N ASN A 130 -0.56 -5.43 15.46
CA ASN A 130 -0.33 -6.65 14.68
C ASN A 130 -0.05 -6.31 13.21
N TYR A 131 -0.92 -5.52 12.58
CA TYR A 131 -0.87 -5.12 11.17
C TYR A 131 -1.02 -3.61 10.99
N GLY A 132 -0.48 -3.10 9.88
CA GLY A 132 -0.80 -1.77 9.37
C GLY A 132 -2.02 -1.80 8.43
N TYR A 133 -2.90 -0.82 8.57
CA TYR A 133 -4.07 -0.65 7.70
C TYR A 133 -3.98 0.68 6.96
N LEU A 134 -4.54 0.71 5.74
CA LEU A 134 -4.60 1.91 4.92
C LEU A 134 -6.03 2.47 4.86
N GLY A 135 -6.15 3.74 5.21
CA GLY A 135 -7.34 4.55 5.01
C GLY A 135 -7.22 5.48 3.82
N ILE A 136 -8.31 5.65 3.08
CA ILE A 136 -8.39 6.60 1.96
C ILE A 136 -9.64 7.47 2.13
N ARG A 137 -9.48 8.80 2.00
CA ARG A 137 -10.55 9.81 2.00
C ARG A 137 -11.51 9.66 3.20
N GLY A 138 -10.94 9.40 4.38
CA GLY A 138 -11.68 9.25 5.64
C GLY A 138 -12.28 7.86 5.88
N PHE A 139 -12.04 6.88 5.01
CA PHE A 139 -12.56 5.52 5.16
C PHE A 139 -11.45 4.54 5.56
N ASN A 140 -11.55 4.01 6.77
CA ASN A 140 -10.74 2.91 7.30
C ASN A 140 -11.54 2.25 8.42
N ARG A 141 -12.28 1.19 8.12
CA ARG A 141 -13.13 0.54 9.12
C ARG A 141 -12.31 -0.50 9.89
N PRO A 142 -12.43 -0.58 11.23
CA PRO A 142 -11.88 -1.70 11.98
C PRO A 142 -12.40 -3.03 11.42
N GLY A 143 -11.51 -4.01 11.26
CA GLY A 143 -11.84 -5.34 10.69
C GLY A 143 -11.99 -5.39 9.17
N ASP A 144 -11.64 -4.31 8.44
CA ASP A 144 -11.66 -4.25 6.96
C ASP A 144 -10.44 -4.94 6.32
N TYR A 145 -9.33 -5.07 7.06
CA TYR A 145 -8.08 -5.64 6.54
C TYR A 145 -7.56 -4.97 5.25
N THR A 146 -7.87 -3.69 5.02
CA THR A 146 -7.48 -3.00 3.76
C THR A 146 -8.06 -3.68 2.50
N SER A 147 -9.15 -4.45 2.63
CA SER A 147 -9.76 -5.21 1.52
C SER A 147 -10.33 -4.35 0.38
N ARG A 148 -10.41 -3.03 0.58
CA ARG A 148 -10.93 -2.04 -0.38
C ARG A 148 -9.84 -1.24 -1.11
N VAL A 149 -8.57 -1.60 -0.94
CA VAL A 149 -7.45 -1.04 -1.70
C VAL A 149 -6.65 -2.17 -2.35
N LEU A 150 -6.38 -2.03 -3.64
CA LEU A 150 -5.52 -2.96 -4.35
C LEU A 150 -4.06 -2.55 -4.16
N LEU A 151 -3.27 -3.44 -3.58
CA LEU A 151 -1.83 -3.26 -3.42
C LEU A 151 -1.08 -4.11 -4.44
N LEU A 152 -0.08 -3.51 -5.10
CA LEU A 152 0.72 -4.16 -6.13
C LEU A 152 2.22 -3.94 -5.89
N ILE A 153 3.04 -4.93 -6.25
CA ILE A 153 4.49 -4.77 -6.51
C ILE A 153 4.74 -5.14 -7.96
N ASP A 154 5.31 -4.24 -8.76
CA ASP A 154 5.55 -4.49 -10.20
C ASP A 154 4.29 -5.04 -10.92
N ASN A 155 3.13 -4.51 -10.54
CA ASN A 155 1.79 -4.92 -10.99
C ASN A 155 1.30 -6.29 -10.51
N HIS A 156 2.09 -7.01 -9.72
CA HIS A 156 1.69 -8.26 -9.06
C HIS A 156 0.84 -7.98 -7.83
N ARG A 157 -0.33 -8.65 -7.71
CA ARG A 157 -1.28 -8.41 -6.62
C ARG A 157 -0.74 -8.91 -5.28
N LEU A 158 -0.79 -8.05 -4.28
CA LEU A 158 -0.42 -8.37 -2.90
C LEU A 158 -1.61 -8.59 -1.96
N ASN A 159 -2.85 -8.45 -2.40
CA ASN A 159 -3.98 -8.90 -1.59
C ASN A 159 -3.97 -10.45 -1.52
N ASP A 160 -4.14 -11.04 -0.32
CA ASP A 160 -4.29 -12.50 -0.19
C ASP A 160 -5.69 -12.98 -0.62
N ALA A 161 -5.88 -14.29 -0.71
CA ALA A 161 -7.11 -14.87 -1.26
C ALA A 161 -8.22 -15.16 -0.24
N VAL A 162 -7.97 -15.05 1.07
CA VAL A 162 -8.91 -15.41 2.15
C VAL A 162 -9.44 -14.16 2.86
N TYR A 163 -8.57 -13.23 3.22
CA TYR A 163 -8.95 -11.97 3.86
C TYR A 163 -9.03 -10.81 2.86
N ASP A 164 -8.52 -10.99 1.63
CA ASP A 164 -8.31 -9.91 0.67
C ASP A 164 -7.38 -8.81 1.23
N GLN A 165 -6.54 -9.15 2.21
CA GLN A 165 -5.79 -8.20 3.01
C GLN A 165 -4.61 -7.61 2.26
N GLY A 166 -4.47 -6.29 2.35
CA GLY A 166 -3.27 -5.55 1.91
C GLY A 166 -2.49 -5.01 3.10
N GLY A 167 -1.18 -5.27 3.13
CA GLY A 167 -0.27 -4.74 4.15
C GLY A 167 0.12 -3.27 3.92
N ALA A 168 0.06 -2.44 4.97
CA ALA A 168 0.51 -1.04 4.92
C ALA A 168 1.73 -0.76 5.83
N GLY A 169 2.05 -1.69 6.74
CA GLY A 169 3.11 -1.58 7.74
C GLY A 169 4.35 -2.42 7.45
N THR A 170 4.88 -3.09 8.48
CA THR A 170 6.08 -3.95 8.39
C THR A 170 5.82 -5.25 7.62
N GLU A 171 4.55 -5.61 7.44
CA GLU A 171 4.09 -6.76 6.70
C GLU A 171 4.10 -6.57 5.17
N MET A 172 4.44 -5.38 4.66
CA MET A 172 4.63 -5.13 3.22
C MET A 172 5.96 -5.74 2.74
N PRO A 173 5.98 -6.65 1.75
CA PRO A 173 7.17 -7.44 1.34
C PRO A 173 8.17 -6.65 0.47
N ILE A 174 8.56 -5.45 0.87
CA ILE A 174 9.53 -4.64 0.10
C ILE A 174 10.41 -3.76 1.00
N ASP A 175 11.69 -3.71 0.64
CA ASP A 175 12.62 -2.73 1.20
C ASP A 175 12.37 -1.38 0.54
N VAL A 176 12.24 -0.32 1.33
CA VAL A 176 12.03 1.03 0.80
C VAL A 176 13.19 1.48 -0.09
N ASP A 177 14.40 0.97 0.13
CA ASP A 177 15.57 1.27 -0.71
C ASP A 177 15.50 0.63 -2.10
N LEU A 178 14.70 -0.42 -2.27
CA LEU A 178 14.49 -1.10 -3.56
C LEU A 178 13.37 -0.49 -4.38
N ILE A 179 12.64 0.48 -3.83
CA ILE A 179 11.57 1.18 -4.52
C ILE A 179 12.18 2.16 -5.52
N ASP A 180 11.74 2.09 -6.77
CA ASP A 180 11.96 3.12 -7.79
C ASP A 180 10.92 4.23 -7.63
N ARG A 181 9.65 3.84 -7.50
CA ARG A 181 8.55 4.75 -7.19
C ARG A 181 7.33 4.03 -6.62
N VAL A 182 6.49 4.77 -5.92
CA VAL A 182 5.15 4.34 -5.52
C VAL A 182 4.12 5.14 -6.32
N GLU A 183 3.28 4.45 -7.07
CA GLU A 183 2.16 5.01 -7.82
C GLU A 183 0.87 4.86 -6.99
N ILE A 184 0.24 5.97 -6.61
CA ILE A 184 -1.04 5.99 -5.89
C ILE A 184 -2.13 6.53 -6.81
N ILE A 185 -3.08 5.67 -7.16
CA ILE A 185 -4.24 5.99 -7.99
C ILE A 185 -5.48 6.04 -7.10
N LYS A 186 -6.00 7.24 -6.85
CA LYS A 186 -7.22 7.43 -6.04
C LYS A 186 -8.47 7.31 -6.89
N GLY A 187 -9.50 6.68 -6.32
CA GLY A 187 -10.76 6.42 -7.02
C GLY A 187 -10.91 4.96 -7.46
N PRO A 188 -12.11 4.57 -7.91
CA PRO A 188 -12.41 3.19 -8.27
C PRO A 188 -11.61 2.76 -9.51
N GLY A 189 -10.80 1.71 -9.34
CA GLY A 189 -10.00 1.10 -10.40
C GLY A 189 -10.55 -0.25 -10.89
N SER A 190 -11.70 -0.71 -10.39
CA SER A 190 -12.24 -2.04 -10.72
C SER A 190 -12.46 -2.27 -12.21
N ALA A 191 -12.76 -1.22 -13.00
CA ALA A 191 -12.91 -1.35 -14.45
C ALA A 191 -11.63 -1.82 -15.17
N LEU A 192 -10.46 -1.83 -14.51
CA LEU A 192 -9.23 -2.47 -15.02
C LEU A 192 -8.74 -3.62 -14.14
N TYR A 193 -8.91 -3.53 -12.82
CA TYR A 193 -8.30 -4.46 -11.87
C TYR A 193 -9.26 -5.38 -11.11
N GLY A 194 -10.58 -5.25 -11.30
CA GLY A 194 -11.58 -6.04 -10.57
C GLY A 194 -11.66 -5.70 -9.09
N THR A 195 -11.83 -6.72 -8.24
CA THR A 195 -11.97 -6.56 -6.78
C THR A 195 -10.74 -5.92 -6.11
N ASN A 196 -10.93 -5.39 -4.90
CA ASN A 196 -10.01 -4.57 -4.10
C ASN A 196 -9.67 -3.18 -4.65
N ALA A 197 -9.80 -2.92 -5.96
CA ALA A 197 -9.61 -1.58 -6.52
C ALA A 197 -10.83 -0.66 -6.29
N PHE A 198 -11.36 -0.67 -5.06
CA PHE A 198 -12.61 -0.02 -4.66
C PHE A 198 -12.39 1.46 -4.35
N PHE A 199 -11.40 1.77 -3.50
CA PHE A 199 -10.99 3.15 -3.21
C PHE A 199 -9.78 3.62 -4.01
N GLY A 200 -8.98 2.69 -4.53
CA GLY A 200 -7.77 3.00 -5.25
C GLY A 200 -6.88 1.80 -5.51
N VAL A 201 -5.78 2.09 -6.19
CA VAL A 201 -4.67 1.17 -6.46
C VAL A 201 -3.39 1.83 -5.95
N VAL A 202 -2.58 1.09 -5.20
CA VAL A 202 -1.23 1.49 -4.83
C VAL A 202 -0.27 0.48 -5.45
N ASN A 203 0.64 0.95 -6.29
CA ASN A 203 1.58 0.11 -7.02
C ASN A 203 3.01 0.53 -6.70
N VAL A 204 3.78 -0.37 -6.10
CA VAL A 204 5.20 -0.18 -5.84
C VAL A 204 5.97 -0.70 -7.04
N ILE A 205 6.66 0.18 -7.74
CA ILE A 205 7.57 -0.19 -8.82
C ILE A 205 8.95 -0.33 -8.23
N THR A 206 9.58 -1.48 -8.44
CA THR A 206 10.91 -1.75 -7.92
C THR A 206 11.98 -1.33 -8.91
N LYS A 207 13.16 -0.99 -8.38
CA LYS A 207 14.38 -0.79 -9.17
C LYS A 207 14.64 -2.00 -10.08
N ARG A 208 15.34 -1.76 -11.18
CA ARG A 208 15.81 -2.80 -12.10
C ARG A 208 17.25 -3.16 -11.77
N GLY A 209 17.71 -4.31 -12.29
CA GLY A 209 19.09 -4.77 -12.07
C GLY A 209 20.15 -3.73 -12.44
N ARG A 210 19.95 -3.03 -13.57
CA ARG A 210 20.87 -1.97 -14.02
C ARG A 210 20.98 -0.76 -13.07
N ASP A 211 20.00 -0.58 -12.18
CA ASP A 211 19.95 0.58 -11.30
C ASP A 211 20.86 0.40 -10.07
N LEU A 212 21.16 -0.84 -9.65
CA LEU A 212 22.05 -1.13 -8.51
C LEU A 212 23.54 -1.15 -8.89
N LYS A 213 23.88 -1.51 -10.14
CA LYS A 213 25.26 -1.53 -10.68
C LYS A 213 26.27 -2.35 -9.86
N GLY A 214 25.84 -3.41 -9.20
CA GLY A 214 26.69 -4.30 -8.42
C GLY A 214 26.04 -4.81 -7.14
N ALA A 215 26.87 -5.16 -6.17
CA ALA A 215 26.45 -5.57 -4.84
C ALA A 215 26.30 -4.34 -3.92
N GLU A 216 25.25 -4.33 -3.11
CA GLU A 216 24.99 -3.33 -2.08
C GLU A 216 24.68 -4.04 -0.76
N VAL A 217 25.28 -3.53 0.32
CA VAL A 217 25.01 -3.99 1.69
C VAL A 217 24.49 -2.79 2.48
N SER A 218 23.40 -2.98 3.21
CA SER A 218 22.90 -1.98 4.16
C SER A 218 22.73 -2.58 5.55
N GLY A 219 22.90 -1.73 6.56
CA GLY A 219 22.70 -2.04 7.96
C GLY A 219 22.07 -0.86 8.68
N GLU A 220 21.11 -1.12 9.55
CA GLU A 220 20.41 -0.12 10.35
C GLU A 220 20.35 -0.58 11.80
N ALA A 221 20.57 0.36 12.73
CA ALA A 221 20.30 0.18 14.14
C ALA A 221 19.40 1.34 14.62
N SER A 222 18.35 1.01 15.37
CA SER A 222 17.35 1.98 15.82
C SER A 222 16.87 1.65 17.23
N SER A 223 16.01 2.51 17.78
CA SER A 223 15.36 2.32 19.08
C SER A 223 14.69 0.94 19.20
N PHE A 224 14.43 0.52 20.43
CA PHE A 224 13.79 -0.77 20.73
C PHE A 224 14.64 -2.00 20.33
N ASN A 225 15.97 -1.84 20.38
CA ASN A 225 16.93 -2.86 19.94
C ASN A 225 16.60 -3.38 18.54
N THR A 226 16.28 -2.46 17.63
CA THR A 226 15.90 -2.81 16.26
C THR A 226 17.13 -2.85 15.37
N TYR A 227 17.32 -3.96 14.66
CA TYR A 227 18.39 -4.14 13.70
C TYR A 227 17.80 -4.55 12.35
N ARG A 228 18.23 -3.89 11.28
CA ARG A 228 17.91 -4.29 9.91
C ARG A 228 19.18 -4.49 9.12
N SER A 229 19.16 -5.48 8.24
CA SER A 229 20.25 -5.72 7.31
C SER A 229 19.68 -6.10 5.95
N ARG A 230 20.34 -5.63 4.89
CA ARG A 230 20.01 -6.00 3.52
C ARG A 230 21.26 -6.32 2.74
N LEU A 231 21.17 -7.36 1.94
CA LEU A 231 22.11 -7.66 0.87
C LEU A 231 21.36 -7.65 -0.45
N SER A 232 21.79 -6.82 -1.38
CA SER A 232 21.24 -6.76 -2.73
C SER A 232 22.34 -6.89 -3.76
N TYR A 233 22.01 -7.51 -4.88
CA TYR A 233 22.84 -7.52 -6.07
C TYR A 233 21.96 -7.19 -7.27
N GLY A 234 22.39 -6.25 -8.10
CA GLY A 234 21.73 -6.00 -9.36
C GLY A 234 22.70 -5.63 -10.48
N ASN A 235 22.50 -6.20 -11.66
CA ASN A 235 23.27 -5.84 -12.84
C ASN A 235 22.51 -6.13 -14.15
N LYS A 236 22.97 -5.52 -15.24
CA LYS A 236 22.63 -5.91 -16.62
C LYS A 236 23.88 -6.48 -17.29
N PHE A 237 23.83 -7.75 -17.65
CA PHE A 237 24.92 -8.49 -18.26
C PHE A 237 24.98 -8.26 -19.78
N SER A 238 26.16 -8.47 -20.36
CA SER A 238 26.41 -8.31 -21.79
C SER A 238 25.58 -9.26 -22.67
N ASN A 239 25.18 -10.42 -22.13
CA ASN A 239 24.30 -11.37 -22.80
C ASN A 239 22.82 -10.91 -22.85
N GLY A 240 22.48 -9.76 -22.26
CA GLY A 240 21.13 -9.20 -22.23
C GLY A 240 20.30 -9.58 -21.00
N LEU A 241 20.78 -10.49 -20.14
CA LEU A 241 20.16 -10.79 -18.86
C LEU A 241 20.28 -9.58 -17.93
N GLU A 242 19.18 -9.21 -17.29
CA GLU A 242 19.14 -8.23 -16.21
C GLU A 242 18.60 -8.91 -14.96
N MET A 243 19.30 -8.74 -13.84
CA MET A 243 18.99 -9.41 -12.59
C MET A 243 19.01 -8.41 -11.44
N LEU A 244 18.01 -8.51 -10.55
CA LEU A 244 18.03 -7.96 -9.21
C LEU A 244 17.69 -9.10 -8.24
N LEU A 245 18.52 -9.30 -7.23
CA LEU A 245 18.28 -10.18 -6.10
C LEU A 245 18.47 -9.37 -4.83
N SER A 246 17.58 -9.53 -3.86
CA SER A 246 17.71 -8.87 -2.57
C SER A 246 17.17 -9.74 -1.44
N GLY A 247 17.85 -9.73 -0.32
CA GLY A 247 17.39 -10.32 0.93
C GLY A 247 17.52 -9.30 2.05
N SER A 248 16.43 -9.10 2.79
CA SER A 248 16.37 -8.19 3.93
C SER A 248 15.90 -8.93 5.17
N PHE A 249 16.51 -8.61 6.31
CA PHE A 249 16.20 -9.17 7.62
C PHE A 249 16.00 -8.02 8.61
N SER A 250 14.98 -8.12 9.44
CA SER A 250 14.73 -7.17 10.52
C SER A 250 14.33 -7.89 11.80
N ASP A 251 14.97 -7.51 12.89
CA ASP A 251 14.71 -7.99 14.24
C ASP A 251 14.47 -6.78 15.14
N SER A 252 13.36 -6.77 15.88
CA SER A 252 13.03 -5.70 16.82
C SER A 252 12.44 -6.31 18.09
N GLU A 253 12.95 -5.90 19.26
CA GLU A 253 12.33 -6.26 20.55
C GLU A 253 11.01 -5.52 20.77
N GLY A 254 10.76 -4.44 20.02
CA GLY A 254 9.59 -3.60 20.19
C GLY A 254 9.59 -2.85 21.52
N HIS A 255 8.44 -2.25 21.86
CA HIS A 255 8.32 -1.56 23.14
C HIS A 255 8.39 -2.56 24.30
N ARG A 256 9.32 -2.33 25.24
CA ARG A 256 9.46 -3.15 26.44
C ARG A 256 8.24 -3.08 27.36
N GLU A 257 7.63 -1.91 27.47
CA GLU A 257 6.43 -1.69 28.29
C GLU A 257 5.43 -0.83 27.53
N LEU A 258 4.20 -1.32 27.43
CA LEU A 258 3.08 -0.63 26.80
C LEU A 258 1.91 -0.52 27.77
N SER A 259 1.38 0.68 27.94
CA SER A 259 0.27 0.94 28.84
C SER A 259 -1.08 0.86 28.13
N TYR A 260 -1.97 0.05 28.69
CA TYR A 260 -3.35 -0.16 28.29
C TYR A 260 -4.25 0.02 29.53
N PRO A 261 -4.78 1.24 29.77
CA PRO A 261 -5.59 1.54 30.94
C PRO A 261 -6.82 0.63 31.13
N ALA A 262 -7.37 0.11 30.02
CA ALA A 262 -8.46 -0.86 30.02
C ALA A 262 -8.14 -2.15 30.79
N PHE A 263 -6.85 -2.48 30.94
CA PHE A 263 -6.36 -3.64 31.68
C PHE A 263 -5.73 -3.27 33.03
N SER A 264 -6.01 -2.09 33.59
CA SER A 264 -5.40 -1.65 34.86
C SER A 264 -5.50 -2.63 36.03
N SER A 265 -6.51 -3.51 36.04
CA SER A 265 -6.67 -4.60 37.02
C SER A 265 -5.80 -5.84 36.75
N ILE A 266 -5.19 -5.97 35.57
CA ILE A 266 -4.38 -7.10 35.12
C ILE A 266 -2.98 -6.59 34.78
N ASN A 267 -1.96 -7.04 35.52
CA ASN A 267 -0.57 -6.60 35.34
C ASN A 267 -0.42 -5.06 35.29
N ASN A 268 -1.22 -4.33 36.08
CA ASN A 268 -1.27 -2.86 36.12
C ASN A 268 -1.56 -2.21 34.75
N GLY A 269 -2.19 -2.92 33.82
CA GLY A 269 -2.41 -2.47 32.46
C GLY A 269 -1.14 -2.38 31.62
N ILE A 270 -0.05 -3.04 32.02
CA ILE A 270 1.21 -3.03 31.27
C ILE A 270 1.36 -4.34 30.49
N ALA A 271 1.57 -4.24 29.18
CA ALA A 271 2.08 -5.36 28.39
C ALA A 271 3.60 -5.24 28.33
N LYS A 272 4.31 -6.29 28.74
CA LYS A 272 5.75 -6.31 28.94
C LYS A 272 6.44 -7.32 28.05
N ASP A 273 7.43 -6.85 27.28
CA ASP A 273 8.21 -7.65 26.33
C ASP A 273 7.31 -8.43 25.34
N ALA A 274 6.18 -7.82 24.98
CA ALA A 274 5.08 -8.42 24.22
C ALA A 274 4.95 -7.83 22.79
N ASP A 275 5.90 -7.00 22.35
CA ASP A 275 5.81 -6.23 21.11
C ASP A 275 6.91 -6.57 20.07
N ARG A 276 7.61 -7.71 20.25
CA ARG A 276 8.67 -8.17 19.33
C ARG A 276 8.15 -8.37 17.90
N ASP A 277 8.94 -7.98 16.90
CA ASP A 277 8.67 -8.19 15.46
C ASP A 277 9.92 -8.75 14.77
N ASN A 278 9.78 -9.88 14.09
CA ASN A 278 10.85 -10.56 13.37
C ASN A 278 10.38 -10.81 11.95
N LEU A 279 11.14 -10.32 10.96
CA LEU A 279 10.77 -10.51 9.56
C LEU A 279 12.00 -10.73 8.69
N TYR A 280 11.83 -11.54 7.66
CA TYR A 280 12.73 -11.61 6.54
C TYR A 280 11.94 -11.65 5.26
N TYR A 281 12.49 -11.03 4.22
CA TYR A 281 11.94 -11.16 2.89
C TYR A 281 13.04 -11.19 1.83
N TYR A 282 12.78 -11.98 0.80
CA TYR A 282 13.62 -12.14 -0.37
C TYR A 282 12.82 -11.68 -1.58
N THR A 283 13.48 -10.97 -2.49
CA THR A 283 12.90 -10.58 -3.78
C THR A 283 13.89 -10.84 -4.90
N GLY A 284 13.37 -11.27 -6.04
CA GLY A 284 14.12 -11.54 -7.24
C GLY A 284 13.38 -11.04 -8.48
N LYS A 285 14.13 -10.44 -9.40
CA LYS A 285 13.64 -9.94 -10.68
C LYS A 285 14.65 -10.27 -11.76
N LEU A 286 14.29 -11.14 -12.68
CA LEU A 286 15.10 -11.57 -13.80
C LEU A 286 14.42 -11.16 -15.10
N SER A 287 15.07 -10.35 -15.92
CA SER A 287 14.55 -9.93 -17.21
C SER A 287 15.50 -10.37 -18.33
N TYR A 288 14.96 -10.99 -19.37
CA TYR A 288 15.72 -11.42 -20.55
C TYR A 288 14.85 -11.31 -21.80
N GLY A 289 15.27 -10.47 -22.76
CA GLY A 289 14.42 -10.10 -23.90
C GLY A 289 13.10 -9.51 -23.42
N ASP A 290 12.01 -10.08 -23.90
CA ASP A 290 10.63 -9.65 -23.57
C ASP A 290 10.07 -10.32 -22.30
N PHE A 291 10.84 -11.19 -21.67
CA PHE A 291 10.41 -11.91 -20.47
C PHE A 291 10.94 -11.26 -19.20
N THR A 292 10.10 -11.24 -18.16
CA THR A 292 10.48 -10.88 -16.80
C THR A 292 9.88 -11.89 -15.82
N LEU A 293 10.72 -12.51 -15.00
CA LEU A 293 10.34 -13.36 -13.88
C LEU A 293 10.54 -12.59 -12.58
N LEU A 294 9.46 -12.41 -11.83
CA LEU A 294 9.44 -11.81 -10.51
C LEU A 294 9.19 -12.91 -9.48
N GLY A 295 9.86 -12.86 -8.34
CA GLY A 295 9.60 -13.77 -7.24
C GLY A 295 9.83 -13.08 -5.91
N GLY A 296 9.02 -13.44 -4.93
CA GLY A 296 9.16 -12.93 -3.57
C GLY A 296 8.78 -13.97 -2.53
N HIS A 297 9.47 -13.95 -1.39
CA HIS A 297 9.11 -14.72 -0.22
C HIS A 297 9.27 -13.85 1.02
N GLN A 298 8.25 -13.81 1.87
CA GLN A 298 8.25 -13.13 3.15
C GLN A 298 7.86 -14.12 4.24
N TRP A 299 8.53 -13.99 5.37
CA TRP A 299 8.13 -14.57 6.64
C TRP A 299 8.14 -13.47 7.68
N ARG A 300 7.12 -13.43 8.53
CA ARG A 300 7.01 -12.50 9.64
C ARG A 300 6.44 -13.19 10.86
N LYS A 301 6.99 -12.90 12.03
CA LYS A 301 6.41 -13.27 13.32
C LYS A 301 6.31 -12.03 14.21
N LYS A 302 5.11 -11.80 14.74
CA LYS A 302 4.78 -10.66 15.58
C LYS A 302 4.21 -11.13 16.91
N ASN A 303 4.82 -10.71 18.02
CA ASN A 303 4.18 -10.77 19.33
C ASN A 303 3.17 -9.62 19.44
N VAL A 304 1.97 -9.94 19.95
CA VAL A 304 0.83 -9.01 19.95
C VAL A 304 0.52 -8.58 21.39
N PRO A 305 0.74 -7.31 21.75
CA PRO A 305 0.64 -6.83 23.13
C PRO A 305 -0.79 -6.43 23.56
N THR A 306 -1.79 -6.60 22.68
CA THR A 306 -3.10 -5.95 22.82
C THR A 306 -4.19 -6.84 23.39
N ALA A 307 -3.89 -8.11 23.70
CA ALA A 307 -4.91 -9.10 24.08
C ALA A 307 -6.06 -9.18 23.07
N SER A 308 -5.73 -9.13 21.77
CA SER A 308 -6.73 -9.15 20.70
C SER A 308 -7.66 -10.36 20.81
N PHE A 309 -8.94 -10.15 20.48
CA PHE A 309 -9.99 -11.18 20.58
C PHE A 309 -10.27 -11.69 22.00
N GLY A 310 -9.93 -10.92 23.04
CA GLY A 310 -10.23 -11.26 24.44
C GLY A 310 -9.32 -12.34 25.00
N THR A 311 -8.12 -12.49 24.42
CA THR A 311 -7.07 -13.35 24.96
C THR A 311 -6.56 -12.83 26.30
N VAL A 312 -5.72 -13.63 26.95
CA VAL A 312 -5.05 -13.24 28.19
C VAL A 312 -4.09 -12.08 27.94
N PHE A 313 -4.31 -10.98 28.66
CA PHE A 313 -3.44 -9.81 28.62
C PHE A 313 -2.06 -10.11 29.22
N ASN A 314 -1.01 -9.55 28.60
CA ASN A 314 0.39 -9.75 28.98
C ASN A 314 0.86 -11.22 28.96
N ASP A 315 0.35 -12.02 28.02
CA ASP A 315 0.84 -13.38 27.76
C ASP A 315 1.67 -13.42 26.47
N ASN A 316 2.99 -13.55 26.61
CA ASN A 316 3.93 -13.52 25.48
C ASN A 316 3.82 -14.73 24.55
N ARG A 317 2.96 -15.72 24.85
CA ARG A 317 2.60 -16.77 23.90
C ARG A 317 1.69 -16.23 22.80
N GLN A 318 1.03 -15.08 22.98
CA GLN A 318 0.24 -14.47 21.92
C GLN A 318 1.15 -13.96 20.78
N ASN A 319 1.00 -14.56 19.61
CA ASN A 319 1.75 -14.18 18.41
C ASN A 319 0.97 -14.49 17.14
N THR A 320 1.35 -13.80 16.08
CA THR A 320 0.92 -14.02 14.70
C THR A 320 2.15 -14.34 13.85
N LEU A 321 2.00 -15.26 12.90
CA LEU A 321 2.98 -15.63 11.91
C LEU A 321 2.34 -15.55 10.54
N ASP A 322 2.96 -14.79 9.64
CA ASP A 322 2.57 -14.64 8.25
C ASP A 322 3.68 -15.13 7.34
N GLU A 323 3.33 -15.93 6.33
CA GLU A 323 4.20 -16.28 5.22
C GLU A 323 3.52 -15.97 3.90
N ARG A 324 4.26 -15.35 2.99
CA ARG A 324 3.79 -15.09 1.62
C ARG A 324 4.87 -15.48 0.63
N THR A 325 4.50 -16.21 -0.41
CA THR A 325 5.39 -16.52 -1.52
C THR A 325 4.67 -16.26 -2.83
N TYR A 326 5.35 -15.66 -3.80
CA TYR A 326 4.82 -15.54 -5.16
C TYR A 326 5.90 -15.72 -6.22
N LEU A 327 5.46 -16.15 -7.40
CA LEU A 327 6.25 -16.24 -8.62
C LEU A 327 5.39 -15.74 -9.77
N ASP A 328 5.89 -14.80 -10.56
CA ASP A 328 5.13 -14.11 -11.61
C ASP A 328 6.00 -14.01 -12.87
N LEU A 329 5.56 -14.68 -13.94
CA LEU A 329 6.19 -14.63 -15.26
C LEU A 329 5.39 -13.71 -16.18
N VAL A 330 6.07 -12.68 -16.68
CA VAL A 330 5.52 -11.70 -17.61
C VAL A 330 6.24 -11.80 -18.95
N TYR A 331 5.47 -11.83 -20.03
CA TYR A 331 5.93 -11.57 -21.39
C TYR A 331 5.34 -10.25 -21.86
N GLN A 332 6.17 -9.34 -22.37
CA GLN A 332 5.72 -8.07 -22.92
C GLN A 332 6.49 -7.75 -24.20
N HIS A 333 5.77 -7.61 -25.32
CA HIS A 333 6.37 -7.30 -26.62
C HIS A 333 5.58 -6.21 -27.34
N GLU A 334 6.31 -5.31 -27.98
CA GLU A 334 5.77 -4.30 -28.87
C GLU A 334 6.07 -4.67 -30.32
N PHE A 335 5.03 -5.09 -31.04
CA PHE A 335 5.13 -5.47 -32.44
C PHE A 335 5.14 -4.25 -33.35
N VAL A 336 5.66 -4.45 -34.56
CA VAL A 336 5.53 -3.50 -35.68
C VAL A 336 4.05 -3.14 -35.85
N ASN A 337 3.75 -1.83 -36.00
CA ASN A 337 2.41 -1.21 -36.02
C ASN A 337 1.77 -0.86 -34.66
N GLN A 338 2.57 -0.57 -33.62
CA GLN A 338 2.08 -0.09 -32.31
C GLN A 338 1.10 -1.08 -31.65
N LEU A 339 1.29 -2.38 -31.89
CA LEU A 339 0.55 -3.45 -31.22
C LEU A 339 1.37 -3.91 -30.02
N ASN A 340 0.91 -3.61 -28.81
CA ASN A 340 1.53 -4.05 -27.58
C ASN A 340 0.77 -5.27 -27.04
N VAL A 341 1.49 -6.34 -26.71
CA VAL A 341 0.94 -7.53 -26.07
C VAL A 341 1.66 -7.76 -24.76
N LYS A 342 0.89 -7.90 -23.69
CA LYS A 342 1.38 -8.30 -22.36
C LYS A 342 0.62 -9.53 -21.89
N ALA A 343 1.35 -10.61 -21.65
CA ALA A 343 0.83 -11.83 -21.06
C ALA A 343 1.51 -12.08 -19.71
N ARG A 344 0.75 -12.60 -18.75
CA ARG A 344 1.22 -12.85 -17.40
C ARG A 344 0.66 -14.18 -16.92
N VAL A 345 1.49 -14.95 -16.21
CA VAL A 345 1.07 -16.12 -15.42
C VAL A 345 1.76 -16.04 -14.07
N TYR A 346 1.00 -16.20 -12.99
CA TYR A 346 1.54 -16.14 -11.63
C TYR A 346 1.00 -17.25 -10.73
N TYR A 347 1.76 -17.53 -9.68
CA TYR A 347 1.41 -18.38 -8.56
C TYR A 347 1.66 -17.62 -7.26
N ASP A 348 0.77 -17.79 -6.30
CA ASP A 348 0.91 -17.26 -4.96
C ASP A 348 0.57 -18.33 -3.92
N ARG A 349 1.21 -18.18 -2.76
CA ARG A 349 0.88 -18.87 -1.52
C ARG A 349 0.85 -17.88 -0.38
N TYR A 350 -0.18 -18.00 0.46
CA TYR A 350 -0.31 -17.29 1.73
C TYR A 350 -0.54 -18.30 2.86
N TYR A 351 0.13 -18.09 3.97
CA TYR A 351 -0.04 -18.88 5.18
C TYR A 351 -0.08 -17.94 6.38
N TYR A 352 -1.09 -18.12 7.22
CA TYR A 352 -1.28 -17.40 8.46
C TYR A 352 -1.44 -18.40 9.59
N HIS A 353 -0.82 -18.10 10.72
CA HIS A 353 -1.00 -18.84 11.96
C HIS A 353 -0.93 -17.89 13.15
N ALA A 354 -1.88 -17.99 14.07
CA ALA A 354 -1.83 -17.30 15.35
C ALA A 354 -1.94 -18.26 16.53
N HIS A 355 -1.29 -17.85 17.62
CA HIS A 355 -1.42 -18.45 18.94
C HIS A 355 -2.18 -17.47 19.83
N LEU A 356 -3.29 -17.92 20.40
CA LEU A 356 -4.22 -17.10 21.16
C LEU A 356 -4.47 -17.75 22.53
N PRO A 357 -3.84 -17.25 23.62
CA PRO A 357 -4.06 -17.80 24.95
C PRO A 357 -5.41 -17.33 25.51
N TYR A 358 -6.26 -18.26 25.95
CA TYR A 358 -7.58 -17.98 26.53
C TYR A 358 -7.71 -18.50 27.97
N ASP A 359 -8.29 -17.67 28.83
CA ASP A 359 -8.73 -18.04 30.17
C ASP A 359 -10.25 -18.33 30.16
N TYR A 360 -10.63 -19.52 29.71
CA TYR A 360 -12.04 -19.94 29.72
C TYR A 360 -12.61 -20.13 31.13
N ALA A 361 -11.76 -20.34 32.15
CA ALA A 361 -12.18 -20.44 33.54
C ALA A 361 -12.48 -19.07 34.16
N GLY A 362 -11.91 -18.00 33.60
CA GLY A 362 -12.10 -16.61 34.03
C GLY A 362 -11.54 -16.32 35.43
N ASN A 363 -10.62 -17.15 35.91
CA ASN A 363 -10.07 -17.07 37.27
C ASN A 363 -8.65 -16.43 37.30
N GLY A 364 -8.11 -16.04 36.15
CA GLY A 364 -6.79 -15.43 36.01
C GLY A 364 -5.63 -16.36 36.34
N THR A 365 -5.87 -17.66 36.50
CA THR A 365 -4.88 -18.63 36.98
C THR A 365 -4.49 -19.61 35.87
N PRO A 366 -3.20 -19.66 35.47
CA PRO A 366 -2.70 -20.65 34.50
C PRO A 366 -2.91 -22.12 34.98
N PRO A 367 -2.91 -23.11 34.07
CA PRO A 367 -2.61 -23.00 32.65
C PRO A 367 -3.79 -22.47 31.83
N PHE A 368 -3.54 -21.42 31.02
CA PHE A 368 -4.49 -20.96 30.02
C PHE A 368 -4.51 -21.89 28.81
N THR A 369 -5.69 -22.05 28.21
CA THR A 369 -5.85 -22.87 27.00
C THR A 369 -5.24 -22.12 25.82
N LEU A 370 -4.37 -22.79 25.06
CA LEU A 370 -3.79 -22.19 23.88
C LEU A 370 -4.63 -22.55 22.66
N ASN A 371 -5.24 -21.55 22.04
CA ASN A 371 -5.94 -21.67 20.78
C ASN A 371 -4.98 -21.40 19.61
N LYS A 372 -5.20 -22.13 18.52
CA LYS A 372 -4.52 -21.99 17.24
C LYS A 372 -5.56 -21.56 16.20
N ASP A 373 -5.29 -20.44 15.56
CA ASP A 373 -6.02 -19.97 14.38
C ASP A 373 -5.11 -20.04 13.16
N SER A 374 -5.59 -20.50 12.01
CA SER A 374 -4.75 -20.68 10.83
C SER A 374 -5.51 -20.58 9.53
N THR A 375 -4.82 -20.06 8.52
CA THR A 375 -5.33 -19.92 7.15
C THR A 375 -4.25 -20.33 6.16
N GLU A 376 -4.63 -21.10 5.14
CA GLU A 376 -3.75 -21.44 4.02
C GLU A 376 -4.44 -21.13 2.71
N ALA A 377 -3.75 -20.44 1.82
CA ALA A 377 -4.27 -20.14 0.49
C ALA A 377 -3.22 -20.34 -0.60
N ASP A 378 -3.62 -20.97 -1.69
CA ASP A 378 -2.80 -21.10 -2.89
C ASP A 378 -3.66 -20.90 -4.12
N TRP A 379 -3.11 -20.10 -5.03
CA TRP A 379 -3.80 -19.75 -6.25
C TRP A 379 -2.79 -19.50 -7.37
N TRP A 380 -3.28 -19.66 -8.58
CA TRP A 380 -2.59 -19.19 -9.78
C TRP A 380 -3.52 -18.33 -10.61
N GLY A 381 -2.95 -17.51 -11.46
CA GLY A 381 -3.74 -16.71 -12.39
C GLY A 381 -3.00 -16.43 -13.68
N ALA A 382 -3.78 -16.04 -14.68
CA ALA A 382 -3.28 -15.62 -15.98
C ALA A 382 -3.97 -14.32 -16.41
N GLU A 383 -3.21 -13.40 -17.00
CA GLU A 383 -3.72 -12.17 -17.58
C GLU A 383 -3.18 -12.00 -19.00
N LEU A 384 -4.04 -11.52 -19.89
CA LEU A 384 -3.66 -11.08 -21.24
C LEU A 384 -4.17 -9.65 -21.43
N THR A 385 -3.30 -8.75 -21.84
CA THR A 385 -3.63 -7.39 -22.26
C THR A 385 -3.08 -7.16 -23.66
N VAL A 386 -3.91 -6.60 -24.52
CA VAL A 386 -3.54 -6.19 -25.88
C VAL A 386 -3.93 -4.73 -26.04
N THR A 387 -2.96 -3.89 -26.40
CA THR A 387 -3.17 -2.48 -26.67
C THR A 387 -2.77 -2.16 -28.11
N LYS A 388 -3.61 -1.41 -28.82
CA LYS A 388 -3.37 -1.01 -30.20
C LYS A 388 -3.86 0.40 -30.46
N ARG A 389 -3.04 1.21 -31.14
CA ARG A 389 -3.48 2.48 -31.71
C ARG A 389 -4.19 2.24 -33.05
N LEU A 390 -5.41 2.75 -33.19
CA LEU A 390 -6.22 2.71 -34.40
C LEU A 390 -6.57 4.13 -34.84
N PHE A 391 -6.57 4.37 -36.15
CA PHE A 391 -7.01 5.63 -36.76
C PHE A 391 -6.31 6.90 -36.21
N ASP A 392 -5.08 6.76 -35.70
CA ASP A 392 -4.25 7.79 -35.04
C ASP A 392 -4.83 8.47 -33.80
N HIS A 393 -6.15 8.43 -33.59
CA HIS A 393 -6.85 9.10 -32.49
C HIS A 393 -7.39 8.15 -31.42
N HIS A 394 -7.43 6.83 -31.69
CA HIS A 394 -7.94 5.86 -30.73
C HIS A 394 -6.83 4.94 -30.23
N LYS A 395 -6.77 4.74 -28.92
CA LYS A 395 -5.96 3.69 -28.31
C LYS A 395 -6.88 2.69 -27.62
N PHE A 396 -7.07 1.55 -28.28
CA PHE A 396 -7.89 0.46 -27.76
C PHE A 396 -7.05 -0.46 -26.90
N THR A 397 -7.57 -0.80 -25.73
CA THR A 397 -7.02 -1.82 -24.84
C THR A 397 -8.09 -2.86 -24.54
N ILE A 398 -7.75 -4.13 -24.75
CA ILE A 398 -8.60 -5.28 -24.41
C ILE A 398 -7.81 -6.16 -23.48
N GLY A 399 -8.46 -6.72 -22.46
CA GLY A 399 -7.80 -7.72 -21.64
C GLY A 399 -8.74 -8.73 -21.02
N SER A 400 -8.13 -9.77 -20.48
CA SER A 400 -8.78 -10.86 -19.76
C SER A 400 -7.94 -11.27 -18.56
N GLU A 401 -8.62 -11.75 -17.53
CA GLU A 401 -8.01 -12.28 -16.31
C GLU A 401 -8.72 -13.58 -15.93
N TYR A 402 -7.96 -14.59 -15.53
CA TYR A 402 -8.47 -15.79 -14.89
C TYR A 402 -7.67 -16.03 -13.60
N ARG A 403 -8.36 -16.40 -12.52
CA ARG A 403 -7.74 -16.82 -11.27
C ARG A 403 -8.42 -18.07 -10.74
N ASP A 404 -7.60 -19.06 -10.39
CA ASP A 404 -8.03 -20.31 -9.75
C ASP A 404 -7.40 -20.39 -8.35
N GLN A 405 -8.26 -20.38 -7.34
CA GLN A 405 -7.92 -20.47 -5.93
C GLN A 405 -8.23 -21.90 -5.47
N PHE A 406 -7.27 -22.81 -5.67
CA PHE A 406 -7.48 -24.25 -5.47
C PHE A 406 -7.24 -24.72 -4.03
N ARG A 407 -6.72 -23.83 -3.16
CA ARG A 407 -6.69 -24.00 -1.70
C ARG A 407 -7.11 -22.69 -1.03
N LEU A 408 -8.16 -22.75 -0.21
CA LEU A 408 -8.65 -21.69 0.68
C LEU A 408 -9.09 -22.36 1.99
N ASN A 409 -8.11 -22.69 2.83
CA ASN A 409 -8.35 -23.40 4.09
C ASN A 409 -8.35 -22.42 5.26
N GLN A 410 -9.27 -22.62 6.20
CA GLN A 410 -9.37 -21.88 7.46
C GLN A 410 -9.60 -22.89 8.59
N ALA A 411 -8.88 -22.75 9.70
CA ALA A 411 -9.02 -23.65 10.84
C ALA A 411 -8.79 -22.93 12.18
N ASN A 412 -9.60 -23.26 13.18
CA ASN A 412 -9.51 -22.73 14.53
C ASN A 412 -9.73 -23.85 15.55
N ALA A 413 -8.78 -24.06 16.47
CA ALA A 413 -8.86 -25.11 17.47
C ALA A 413 -8.02 -24.84 18.73
N ASP A 414 -8.48 -25.32 19.87
CA ASP A 414 -7.68 -25.41 21.09
C ASP A 414 -6.73 -26.59 21.05
N ILE A 415 -5.55 -26.41 21.63
CA ILE A 415 -4.51 -27.44 21.71
C ILE A 415 -4.75 -28.37 22.90
N ALA A 416 -5.03 -27.81 24.08
CA ALA A 416 -5.18 -28.57 25.33
C ALA A 416 -6.10 -27.84 26.33
N PRO A 417 -7.27 -28.44 26.71
CA PRO A 417 -7.85 -29.64 26.10
C PRO A 417 -8.20 -29.40 24.62
N PRO A 418 -8.08 -30.42 23.74
CA PRO A 418 -8.32 -30.23 22.31
C PRO A 418 -9.81 -29.98 22.03
N SER A 419 -10.10 -28.92 21.27
CA SER A 419 -11.44 -28.55 20.83
C SER A 419 -11.36 -27.91 19.45
N THR A 420 -12.10 -28.39 18.46
CA THR A 420 -12.10 -27.82 17.10
C THR A 420 -13.34 -26.96 16.90
N TYR A 421 -13.13 -25.69 16.54
CA TYR A 421 -14.19 -24.73 16.27
C TYR A 421 -14.43 -24.53 14.77
N LEU A 422 -13.38 -24.64 13.96
CA LEU A 422 -13.44 -24.49 12.50
C LEU A 422 -12.43 -25.42 11.81
N ASP A 423 -12.87 -26.08 10.74
CA ASP A 423 -12.05 -26.74 9.72
C ASP A 423 -12.78 -26.60 8.37
N ASP A 424 -12.61 -25.46 7.71
CA ASP A 424 -13.23 -25.13 6.43
C ASP A 424 -12.19 -25.21 5.31
N LYS A 425 -12.51 -25.97 4.26
CA LYS A 425 -11.63 -26.20 3.10
C LYS A 425 -12.39 -25.86 1.84
N ARG A 426 -11.94 -24.83 1.12
CA ARG A 426 -12.66 -24.28 -0.04
C ARG A 426 -11.79 -24.14 -1.27
N ARG A 427 -12.48 -23.92 -2.39
CA ARG A 427 -11.92 -23.52 -3.68
C ARG A 427 -12.81 -22.46 -4.28
N SER A 428 -12.23 -21.58 -5.09
CA SER A 428 -12.95 -20.52 -5.80
C SER A 428 -12.22 -20.21 -7.10
N SER A 429 -12.95 -19.65 -8.06
CA SER A 429 -12.35 -19.15 -9.30
C SER A 429 -13.13 -17.95 -9.81
N PHE A 430 -12.46 -17.13 -10.61
CA PHE A 430 -13.15 -16.11 -11.39
C PHE A 430 -12.49 -15.90 -12.73
N ILE A 431 -13.29 -15.43 -13.67
CA ILE A 431 -12.85 -14.97 -14.99
C ILE A 431 -13.38 -13.56 -15.23
N ALA A 432 -12.60 -12.74 -15.90
CA ALA A 432 -12.99 -11.40 -16.27
C ALA A 432 -12.51 -11.03 -17.66
N ALA A 433 -13.24 -10.11 -18.28
CA ALA A 433 -12.87 -9.47 -19.52
C ALA A 433 -13.13 -7.97 -19.42
N TYR A 434 -12.26 -7.17 -20.02
CA TYR A 434 -12.40 -5.72 -20.07
C TYR A 434 -11.99 -5.14 -21.42
N VAL A 435 -12.55 -3.99 -21.72
CA VAL A 435 -12.21 -3.16 -22.87
C VAL A 435 -12.15 -1.70 -22.44
N GLN A 436 -11.21 -0.95 -22.99
CA GLN A 436 -11.07 0.48 -22.83
C GLN A 436 -10.70 1.10 -24.18
N ASP A 437 -11.32 2.24 -24.49
CA ASP A 437 -10.88 3.12 -25.57
C ASP A 437 -10.45 4.47 -24.98
N GLU A 438 -9.37 5.00 -25.53
CA GLU A 438 -8.92 6.36 -25.31
C GLU A 438 -8.95 7.10 -26.63
N TRP A 439 -9.91 8.01 -26.74
CA TRP A 439 -10.17 8.79 -27.92
C TRP A 439 -9.63 10.21 -27.73
N ALA A 440 -8.56 10.53 -28.44
CA ALA A 440 -8.08 11.89 -28.62
C ALA A 440 -9.03 12.65 -29.56
N ILE A 441 -10.07 13.26 -28.99
CA ILE A 441 -11.07 14.05 -29.72
C ILE A 441 -10.39 15.27 -30.38
N THR A 442 -9.48 15.90 -29.64
CA THR A 442 -8.56 16.93 -30.11
C THR A 442 -7.20 16.73 -29.45
N ASP A 443 -6.20 17.52 -29.83
CA ASP A 443 -4.86 17.49 -29.20
C ASP A 443 -4.87 17.88 -27.71
N HIS A 444 -5.95 18.52 -27.26
CA HIS A 444 -6.12 18.99 -25.89
C HIS A 444 -7.22 18.26 -25.13
N LEU A 445 -8.01 17.39 -25.78
CA LEU A 445 -9.19 16.77 -25.20
C LEU A 445 -9.20 15.27 -25.47
N VAL A 446 -9.10 14.48 -24.41
CA VAL A 446 -9.12 13.01 -24.45
C VAL A 446 -10.32 12.49 -23.68
N LEU A 447 -11.09 11.61 -24.31
CA LEU A 447 -12.15 10.83 -23.67
C LEU A 447 -11.66 9.39 -23.48
N THR A 448 -11.64 8.93 -22.24
CA THR A 448 -11.46 7.52 -21.88
C THR A 448 -12.81 6.91 -21.54
N ALA A 449 -13.15 5.76 -22.14
CA ALA A 449 -14.31 4.97 -21.77
C ALA A 449 -13.91 3.51 -21.64
N GLY A 450 -14.36 2.85 -20.56
CA GLY A 450 -14.02 1.46 -20.32
C GLY A 450 -15.11 0.69 -19.59
N LEU A 451 -15.10 -0.62 -19.77
CA LEU A 451 -16.05 -1.55 -19.18
C LEU A 451 -15.34 -2.85 -18.83
N ARG A 452 -15.58 -3.36 -17.62
CA ARG A 452 -15.17 -4.70 -17.20
C ARG A 452 -16.35 -5.51 -16.73
N HIS A 453 -16.35 -6.79 -17.06
CA HIS A 453 -17.24 -7.79 -16.49
C HIS A 453 -16.41 -8.87 -15.79
N ASP A 454 -16.75 -9.18 -14.55
CA ASP A 454 -16.17 -10.25 -13.75
C ASP A 454 -17.25 -11.29 -13.42
N GLN A 455 -16.93 -12.57 -13.58
CA GLN A 455 -17.79 -13.71 -13.25
C GLN A 455 -17.11 -14.59 -12.21
N TYR A 456 -17.63 -14.58 -10.99
CA TYR A 456 -17.13 -15.36 -9.85
C TYR A 456 -17.93 -16.65 -9.69
N SER A 457 -17.27 -17.73 -9.26
CA SER A 457 -17.93 -18.97 -8.88
C SER A 457 -18.73 -18.86 -7.58
N THR A 458 -18.48 -17.83 -6.76
CA THR A 458 -19.08 -17.67 -5.42
C THR A 458 -20.37 -16.87 -5.42
N PHE A 459 -20.41 -15.70 -6.07
CA PHE A 459 -21.59 -14.81 -6.04
C PHE A 459 -22.15 -14.45 -7.43
N GLY A 460 -21.52 -14.90 -8.51
CA GLY A 460 -21.94 -14.62 -9.88
C GLY A 460 -21.25 -13.41 -10.52
N GLY A 461 -21.98 -12.69 -11.37
CA GLY A 461 -21.42 -11.66 -12.26
C GLY A 461 -21.53 -10.23 -11.74
N THR A 462 -20.58 -9.37 -12.16
CA THR A 462 -20.64 -7.93 -11.93
C THR A 462 -20.03 -7.15 -13.09
N THR A 463 -20.64 -6.03 -13.44
CA THR A 463 -20.21 -5.17 -14.56
C THR A 463 -19.92 -3.76 -14.04
N ASN A 464 -18.75 -3.23 -14.39
CA ASN A 464 -18.23 -1.99 -13.82
C ASN A 464 -17.74 -1.06 -14.94
N PRO A 465 -18.50 0.00 -15.29
CA PRO A 465 -18.07 1.00 -16.26
C PRO A 465 -17.16 2.06 -15.63
N ARG A 466 -16.32 2.69 -16.46
CA ARG A 466 -15.59 3.93 -16.17
C ARG A 466 -15.62 4.88 -17.36
N ALA A 467 -15.59 6.17 -17.08
CA ALA A 467 -15.40 7.21 -18.09
C ALA A 467 -14.56 8.35 -17.51
N GLY A 468 -13.72 8.96 -18.34
CA GLY A 468 -12.91 10.12 -17.98
C GLY A 468 -12.81 11.09 -19.14
N LEU A 469 -13.04 12.38 -18.90
CA LEU A 469 -12.78 13.44 -19.87
C LEU A 469 -11.62 14.29 -19.35
N ILE A 470 -10.53 14.31 -20.09
CA ILE A 470 -9.29 14.98 -19.71
C ILE A 470 -9.06 16.10 -20.71
N SER A 471 -8.89 17.31 -20.21
CA SER A 471 -8.59 18.47 -21.02
C SER A 471 -7.32 19.15 -20.55
N THR A 472 -6.33 19.27 -21.43
CA THR A 472 -4.99 19.81 -21.11
C THR A 472 -4.67 21.01 -22.00
N TRP A 473 -4.50 22.17 -21.37
CA TRP A 473 -4.14 23.43 -22.01
C TRP A 473 -2.86 23.97 -21.39
N ASP A 474 -1.77 24.03 -22.15
CA ASP A 474 -0.44 24.49 -21.74
C ASP A 474 0.04 23.91 -20.40
N LYS A 475 -0.27 24.58 -19.29
CA LYS A 475 0.12 24.23 -17.92
C LYS A 475 -1.03 23.75 -17.03
N THR A 476 -2.25 23.68 -17.56
CA THR A 476 -3.48 23.34 -16.82
C THR A 476 -4.07 22.04 -17.37
N THR A 477 -4.38 21.09 -16.49
CA THR A 477 -5.14 19.89 -16.84
C THR A 477 -6.39 19.80 -15.96
N VAL A 478 -7.54 19.62 -16.58
CA VAL A 478 -8.83 19.40 -15.91
C VAL A 478 -9.32 18.00 -16.26
N LYS A 479 -9.68 17.22 -15.25
CA LYS A 479 -10.18 15.84 -15.40
C LYS A 479 -11.57 15.74 -14.79
N LEU A 480 -12.54 15.26 -15.56
CA LEU A 480 -13.86 14.85 -15.09
C LEU A 480 -13.92 13.33 -15.13
N LEU A 481 -14.15 12.70 -14.00
CA LEU A 481 -14.03 11.26 -13.83
C LEU A 481 -15.33 10.67 -13.27
N TYR A 482 -15.75 9.55 -13.86
CA TYR A 482 -16.84 8.72 -13.41
C TYR A 482 -16.39 7.26 -13.37
N GLY A 483 -16.75 6.53 -12.30
CA GLY A 483 -16.43 5.13 -12.21
C GLY A 483 -17.36 4.36 -11.29
N GLN A 484 -17.55 3.08 -11.60
CA GLN A 484 -18.12 2.11 -10.68
C GLN A 484 -17.07 1.07 -10.31
N ALA A 485 -17.11 0.62 -9.06
CA ALA A 485 -16.32 -0.49 -8.58
C ALA A 485 -17.12 -1.39 -7.65
N PHE A 486 -16.56 -2.57 -7.39
CA PHE A 486 -17.12 -3.53 -6.47
C PHE A 486 -16.02 -4.14 -5.60
N ARG A 487 -16.44 -4.67 -4.45
CA ARG A 487 -15.61 -5.55 -3.63
C ARG A 487 -16.33 -6.87 -3.48
N ALA A 488 -15.67 -7.95 -3.89
CA ALA A 488 -16.15 -9.30 -3.63
C ALA A 488 -16.18 -9.58 -2.12
N PRO A 489 -17.18 -10.30 -1.60
CA PRO A 489 -17.10 -10.89 -0.27
C PRO A 489 -15.94 -11.90 -0.24
N ASN A 490 -15.13 -11.87 0.82
CA ASN A 490 -13.99 -12.79 0.95
C ASN A 490 -14.38 -14.07 1.73
N PRO A 491 -13.59 -15.16 1.64
CA PRO A 491 -13.87 -16.40 2.36
C PRO A 491 -13.97 -16.26 3.89
N TYR A 492 -13.19 -15.36 4.49
CA TYR A 492 -13.27 -15.08 5.93
C TYR A 492 -14.65 -14.54 6.33
N GLU A 493 -15.15 -13.53 5.61
CA GLU A 493 -16.47 -12.94 5.83
C GLU A 493 -17.61 -13.92 5.58
N GLN A 494 -17.47 -14.81 4.59
CA GLN A 494 -18.53 -15.72 4.19
C GLN A 494 -18.61 -16.98 5.07
N PHE A 495 -17.46 -17.53 5.49
CA PHE A 495 -17.39 -18.91 5.98
C PHE A 495 -16.71 -19.07 7.34
N TYR A 496 -16.05 -18.05 7.89
CA TYR A 496 -15.41 -18.16 9.20
C TYR A 496 -16.46 -18.24 10.32
N VAL A 497 -16.28 -19.19 11.23
CA VAL A 497 -17.20 -19.44 12.35
C VAL A 497 -16.42 -19.68 13.63
N THR A 498 -16.93 -19.14 14.74
CA THR A 498 -16.51 -19.50 16.09
C THR A 498 -17.75 -19.81 16.94
N ALA A 499 -17.57 -20.47 18.08
CA ALA A 499 -18.69 -20.91 18.92
C ALA A 499 -19.59 -19.76 19.44
N SER A 500 -19.07 -18.54 19.57
CA SER A 500 -19.77 -17.44 20.26
C SER A 500 -19.70 -16.07 19.59
N THR A 501 -18.76 -15.82 18.67
CA THR A 501 -18.48 -14.46 18.15
C THR A 501 -18.64 -14.31 16.64
N PHE A 502 -18.34 -15.33 15.84
CA PHE A 502 -18.43 -15.28 14.37
C PHE A 502 -19.47 -16.25 13.83
N LYS A 503 -20.34 -15.76 12.94
CA LYS A 503 -21.32 -16.57 12.21
C LYS A 503 -21.09 -16.43 10.72
N ALA A 504 -21.02 -17.57 10.04
CA ALA A 504 -20.90 -17.61 8.58
C ALA A 504 -22.18 -17.08 7.91
N ASN A 505 -21.99 -16.40 6.80
CA ASN A 505 -23.07 -15.98 5.90
C ASN A 505 -22.61 -16.12 4.46
N ALA A 506 -22.91 -17.27 3.85
CA ALA A 506 -22.56 -17.55 2.46
C ALA A 506 -23.28 -16.63 1.46
N ASP A 507 -24.39 -16.00 1.86
CA ASP A 507 -25.26 -15.21 0.98
C ASP A 507 -24.85 -13.73 0.85
N ILE A 508 -23.76 -13.33 1.53
CA ILE A 508 -23.21 -11.97 1.44
C ILE A 508 -23.03 -11.59 -0.04
N LYS A 509 -23.50 -10.40 -0.41
CA LYS A 509 -23.39 -9.85 -1.76
C LYS A 509 -22.25 -8.84 -1.85
N PRO A 510 -21.67 -8.64 -3.05
CA PRO A 510 -20.62 -7.67 -3.26
C PRO A 510 -21.04 -6.25 -2.88
N GLU A 511 -20.07 -5.50 -2.40
CA GLU A 511 -20.19 -4.06 -2.21
C GLU A 511 -20.11 -3.36 -3.54
N ARG A 512 -20.72 -2.17 -3.64
CA ARG A 512 -20.63 -1.34 -4.83
C ARG A 512 -20.35 0.11 -4.46
N ILE A 513 -19.52 0.76 -5.25
CA ILE A 513 -19.28 2.20 -5.19
C ILE A 513 -19.49 2.85 -6.55
N LYS A 514 -20.10 4.03 -6.54
CA LYS A 514 -20.14 4.95 -7.68
C LYS A 514 -19.44 6.23 -7.29
N THR A 515 -18.55 6.72 -8.16
CA THR A 515 -17.78 7.95 -7.90
C THR A 515 -17.92 8.97 -9.01
N TYR A 516 -17.95 10.22 -8.61
CA TYR A 516 -17.83 11.40 -9.47
C TYR A 516 -16.67 12.23 -8.93
N GLU A 517 -15.76 12.65 -9.81
CA GLU A 517 -14.59 13.41 -9.39
C GLU A 517 -14.18 14.45 -10.44
N LEU A 518 -13.89 15.67 -9.96
CA LEU A 518 -13.28 16.75 -10.72
C LEU A 518 -11.86 16.95 -10.17
N VAL A 519 -10.86 16.86 -11.03
CA VAL A 519 -9.46 17.14 -10.70
C VAL A 519 -8.97 18.32 -11.53
N VAL A 520 -8.24 19.23 -10.88
CA VAL A 520 -7.56 20.33 -11.55
C VAL A 520 -6.09 20.27 -11.17
N GLU A 521 -5.23 20.18 -12.17
CA GLU A 521 -3.78 20.21 -12.07
C GLU A 521 -3.26 21.48 -12.76
N GLN A 522 -2.43 22.25 -12.07
CA GLN A 522 -1.85 23.48 -12.59
C GLN A 522 -0.35 23.50 -12.30
N TYR A 523 0.45 23.65 -13.35
CA TYR A 523 1.86 23.99 -13.23
C TYR A 523 2.02 25.51 -13.19
N LEU A 524 2.63 26.03 -12.13
CA LEU A 524 2.89 27.44 -11.88
C LEU A 524 4.41 27.67 -11.97
N GLY A 525 4.87 28.22 -13.10
CA GLY A 525 6.30 28.24 -13.42
C GLY A 525 6.82 26.84 -13.69
N ASP A 526 8.06 26.56 -13.29
CA ASP A 526 8.77 25.29 -13.55
C ASP A 526 9.02 24.47 -12.28
N HIS A 527 8.58 24.97 -11.12
CA HIS A 527 8.89 24.38 -9.81
C HIS A 527 7.68 24.12 -8.92
N LEU A 528 6.50 24.65 -9.27
CA LEU A 528 5.31 24.50 -8.45
C LEU A 528 4.20 23.81 -9.25
N ARG A 529 3.67 22.73 -8.68
CA ARG A 529 2.48 22.04 -9.17
C ARG A 529 1.39 22.11 -8.10
N ALA A 530 0.24 22.66 -8.46
CA ALA A 530 -0.97 22.63 -7.64
C ALA A 530 -1.90 21.53 -8.14
N LEU A 531 -2.42 20.72 -7.22
CA LEU A 531 -3.39 19.65 -7.50
C LEU A 531 -4.59 19.82 -6.56
N GLY A 532 -5.77 20.01 -7.13
CA GLY A 532 -7.05 20.04 -6.41
C GLY A 532 -7.98 18.92 -6.88
N SER A 533 -8.73 18.31 -5.98
CA SER A 533 -9.72 17.28 -6.29
C SER A 533 -11.00 17.49 -5.47
N LEU A 534 -12.14 17.47 -6.15
CA LEU A 534 -13.48 17.46 -5.58
C LEU A 534 -14.17 16.15 -5.97
N TYR A 535 -14.65 15.38 -4.99
CA TYR A 535 -15.17 14.04 -5.22
C TYR A 535 -16.45 13.74 -4.41
N GLN A 536 -17.29 12.85 -4.94
CA GLN A 536 -18.45 12.27 -4.27
C GLN A 536 -18.44 10.75 -4.42
N TYR A 537 -18.48 10.04 -3.29
CA TYR A 537 -18.52 8.56 -3.23
C TYR A 537 -19.86 8.09 -2.71
N ASN A 538 -20.58 7.29 -3.50
CA ASN A 538 -21.85 6.67 -3.09
C ASN A 538 -21.65 5.16 -2.97
N ILE A 539 -21.63 4.65 -1.74
CA ILE A 539 -21.38 3.23 -1.42
C ILE A 539 -22.69 2.54 -1.04
N SER A 540 -22.87 1.30 -1.50
CA SER A 540 -24.04 0.46 -1.18
C SER A 540 -23.62 -0.99 -0.92
N GLY A 541 -24.43 -1.70 -0.14
CA GLY A 541 -24.17 -3.11 0.19
C GLY A 541 -22.94 -3.33 1.06
N LEU A 542 -22.55 -2.34 1.87
CA LEU A 542 -21.36 -2.40 2.71
C LEU A 542 -21.40 -3.62 3.65
N ILE A 543 -20.40 -4.49 3.53
CA ILE A 543 -20.20 -5.65 4.39
C ILE A 543 -19.53 -5.18 5.67
N SER A 544 -20.08 -5.62 6.79
CA SER A 544 -19.63 -5.30 8.13
C SER A 544 -19.71 -6.54 8.99
N GLN A 545 -18.70 -6.73 9.83
CA GLN A 545 -18.79 -7.61 10.98
C GLN A 545 -19.40 -6.78 12.12
N THR A 546 -20.45 -7.28 12.77
CA THR A 546 -21.20 -6.60 13.84
C THR A 546 -21.43 -7.51 15.02
#